data_AF-A0A925ZR49-F1
#
_entry.id   AF-A0A925ZR49-F1
#
_cell.length_a   1.000
_cell.length_b   1.000
_cell.length_c   1.000
_cell.angle_alpha   90.00
_cell.angle_beta   90.00
_cell.angle_gamma   90.00
#
_symmetry.space_group_name_H-M   'P 1'
#
loop_
_entity.id
_entity.type
_entity.pdbx_description
1 polymer ?
#
loop_
_entity_poly.entity_id
_entity_poly.type
_entity_poly.pdbx_seq_one_letter_code
_entity_poly.pdbx_strand_id
1 'polypeptide(L)'
;PFAFGGYGSDHEDRAELIAVGAERGAALLGCARAECRVIVIGDTPKDIAAAHANGAECLAVATGFFDVEALRDAGADLAVEDLEDAAAALLFGLGE
;
A
#
# COMPACT_ATOMS: atom_id res chain seq x y z
N PRO A 1 -15.31 7.98 10.65
CA PRO A 1 -14.49 8.47 9.52
C PRO A 1 -13.03 8.15 9.80
N PHE A 2 -12.19 8.03 8.77
CA PHE A 2 -10.74 7.89 8.97
C PHE A 2 -10.15 9.15 9.59
N ALA A 3 -9.14 8.99 10.45
CA ALA A 3 -8.46 10.11 11.10
C ALA A 3 -7.57 10.92 10.13
N PHE A 4 -7.10 10.27 9.07
CA PHE A 4 -6.32 10.87 7.99
C PHE A 4 -6.48 10.05 6.70
N GLY A 5 -5.98 10.58 5.58
CA GLY A 5 -5.95 9.90 4.29
C GLY A 5 -5.54 10.85 3.17
N GLY A 6 -5.22 10.28 2.00
CA GLY A 6 -5.23 10.99 0.72
C GLY A 6 -6.57 10.73 0.02
N TYR A 7 -7.17 11.76 -0.55
CA TYR A 7 -8.49 11.70 -1.17
C TYR A 7 -8.41 12.13 -2.63
N GLY A 8 -9.39 11.75 -3.46
CA GLY A 8 -9.41 12.14 -4.87
C GLY A 8 -9.49 13.66 -5.11
N SER A 9 -9.81 14.45 -4.08
CA SER A 9 -9.72 15.92 -4.11
C SER A 9 -8.30 16.45 -3.92
N ASP A 10 -7.38 15.64 -3.41
CA ASP A 10 -5.98 16.02 -3.21
C ASP A 10 -5.21 15.90 -4.53
N HIS A 11 -5.37 14.79 -5.26
CA HIS A 11 -4.71 14.58 -6.55
C HIS A 11 -5.38 13.48 -7.40
N GLU A 12 -5.22 13.54 -8.73
CA GLU A 12 -5.69 12.50 -9.66
C GLU A 12 -4.68 11.35 -9.84
N ASP A 13 -3.39 11.67 -9.82
CA ASP A 13 -2.31 10.68 -9.79
C ASP A 13 -2.27 9.94 -8.46
N ARG A 14 -2.18 8.60 -8.53
CA ARG A 14 -2.27 7.71 -7.37
C ARG A 14 -1.02 7.80 -6.49
N ALA A 15 0.16 8.01 -7.06
CA ALA A 15 1.39 8.13 -6.28
C ALA A 15 1.35 9.40 -5.43
N GLU A 16 0.92 10.53 -6.00
CA GLU A 16 0.75 11.78 -5.27
C GLU A 16 -0.33 11.67 -4.18
N LEU A 17 -1.46 10.99 -4.47
CA LEU A 17 -2.50 10.74 -3.47
C LEU A 17 -1.98 9.92 -2.27
N ILE A 18 -1.19 8.88 -2.54
CA ILE A 18 -0.55 8.07 -1.49
C ILE A 18 0.46 8.90 -0.69
N ALA A 19 1.26 9.74 -1.35
CA ALA A 19 2.22 10.63 -0.69
C ALA A 19 1.51 11.53 0.34
N VAL A 20 0.41 12.19 -0.07
CA VAL A 20 -0.40 13.05 0.80
C VAL A 20 -0.94 12.27 2.01
N GLY A 21 -1.46 11.06 1.79
CA GLY A 21 -1.94 10.20 2.87
C GLY A 21 -0.83 9.83 3.86
N ALA A 22 0.35 9.47 3.36
CA ALA A 22 1.49 9.06 4.16
C ALA A 22 2.08 10.22 4.98
N GLU A 23 2.16 11.43 4.41
CA GLU A 23 2.57 12.64 5.13
C GLU A 23 1.60 12.99 6.27
N ARG A 24 0.29 12.92 6.01
CA ARG A 24 -0.73 13.15 7.04
C ARG A 24 -0.69 12.08 8.14
N GLY A 25 -0.39 10.83 7.78
CA GLY A 25 -0.19 9.74 8.74
C GLY A 25 1.03 9.96 9.63
N ALA A 26 2.18 10.33 9.04
CA ALA A 26 3.39 10.66 9.78
C ALA A 26 3.18 11.84 10.76
N ALA A 27 2.49 12.89 10.31
CA ALA A 27 2.13 14.01 11.17
C ALA A 27 1.24 13.60 12.35
N LEU A 28 0.30 12.69 12.14
CA LEU A 28 -0.54 12.14 13.22
C LEU A 28 0.26 11.28 14.21
N LEU A 29 1.27 10.55 13.73
CA LEU A 29 2.19 9.77 14.57
C LEU A 29 3.24 10.62 15.28
N GLY A 30 3.44 11.87 14.87
CA GLY A 30 4.42 12.78 15.45
C GLY A 30 5.87 12.42 15.09
N CYS A 31 6.09 11.74 13.96
CA CYS A 31 7.42 11.38 13.45
C CYS A 31 7.62 11.87 12.01
N ALA A 32 8.85 11.81 11.53
CA ALA A 32 9.14 12.12 10.13
C ALA A 32 8.63 11.01 9.22
N ARG A 33 8.20 11.35 8.00
CA ARG A 33 7.75 10.38 6.99
C ARG A 33 8.78 9.27 6.71
N ALA A 34 10.07 9.61 6.75
CA ALA A 34 11.16 8.65 6.55
C ALA A 34 11.29 7.61 7.67
N GLU A 35 10.71 7.86 8.84
CA GLU A 35 10.67 6.93 9.98
C GLU A 35 9.42 6.03 9.95
N CYS A 36 8.48 6.30 9.04
CA CYS A 36 7.27 5.50 8.87
C CYS A 36 7.50 4.36 7.88
N ARG A 37 7.20 3.13 8.32
CA ARG A 37 6.88 2.03 7.42
C ARG A 37 5.49 2.28 6.82
N VAL A 38 5.40 2.32 5.49
CA VAL A 38 4.15 2.52 4.77
C VAL A 38 3.87 1.29 3.93
N ILE A 39 2.67 0.76 4.07
CA ILE A 39 2.18 -0.40 3.32
C ILE A 39 0.94 0.04 2.54
N VAL A 40 0.98 -0.13 1.22
CA VAL A 40 -0.16 0.09 0.33
C VAL A 40 -0.84 -1.25 0.09
N ILE A 41 -2.13 -1.31 0.41
CA ILE A 41 -2.98 -2.47 0.14
C ILE A 41 -3.87 -2.13 -1.07
N GLY A 42 -3.77 -2.92 -2.13
CA GLY A 42 -4.54 -2.72 -3.37
C GLY A 42 -4.66 -3.99 -4.20
N ASP A 43 -5.43 -3.94 -5.29
CA ASP A 43 -5.77 -5.10 -6.13
C ASP A 43 -5.33 -4.93 -7.59
N THR A 44 -4.57 -3.87 -7.91
CA THR A 44 -4.15 -3.57 -9.28
C THR A 44 -2.65 -3.32 -9.42
N PRO A 45 -2.07 -3.52 -10.62
CA PRO A 45 -0.72 -3.07 -10.95
C PRO A 45 -0.46 -1.58 -10.71
N LYS A 46 -1.51 -0.74 -10.74
CA LYS A 46 -1.39 0.69 -10.46
C LYS A 46 -1.15 0.96 -8.98
N ASP A 47 -1.69 0.14 -8.09
CA ASP A 47 -1.43 0.26 -6.64
C ASP A 47 0.01 -0.12 -6.32
N ILE A 48 0.51 -1.20 -6.94
CA ILE A 48 1.90 -1.65 -6.83
C ILE A 48 2.86 -0.55 -7.29
N ALA A 49 2.66 -0.03 -8.51
CA ALA A 49 3.50 1.04 -9.05
C ALA A 49 3.48 2.30 -8.18
N ALA A 50 2.32 2.70 -7.66
CA ALA A 50 2.18 3.88 -6.83
C ALA A 50 2.80 3.70 -5.43
N ALA A 51 2.77 2.47 -4.87
CA ALA A 51 3.47 2.13 -3.64
C ALA A 51 4.99 2.29 -3.80
N HIS A 52 5.56 1.68 -4.84
CA HIS A 52 7.00 1.72 -5.11
C HIS A 52 7.49 3.13 -5.43
N ALA A 53 6.70 3.94 -6.15
CA ALA A 53 6.99 5.35 -6.38
C ALA A 53 7.11 6.17 -5.07
N ASN A 54 6.50 5.69 -3.99
CA ASN A 54 6.53 6.30 -2.65
C ASN A 54 7.52 5.62 -1.68
N GLY A 55 8.33 4.66 -2.16
CA GLY A 55 9.18 3.85 -1.29
C GLY A 55 8.39 3.05 -0.23
N ALA A 56 7.13 2.73 -0.54
CA ALA A 56 6.25 1.93 0.30
C ALA A 56 6.24 0.47 -0.17
N GLU A 57 5.95 -0.44 0.76
CA GLU A 57 5.68 -1.85 0.45
C GLU A 57 4.27 -1.99 -0.12
N CYS A 58 4.07 -2.92 -1.06
CA CYS A 58 2.77 -3.26 -1.60
C CYS A 58 2.33 -4.67 -1.18
N LEU A 59 1.18 -4.73 -0.49
CA LEU A 59 0.40 -5.95 -0.38
C LEU A 59 -0.70 -5.93 -1.44
N ALA A 60 -0.52 -6.75 -2.46
CA ALA A 60 -1.52 -6.94 -3.49
C ALA A 60 -2.51 -8.04 -3.09
N VAL A 61 -3.82 -7.77 -3.23
CA VAL A 61 -4.89 -8.69 -2.83
C VAL A 61 -5.73 -9.05 -4.06
N ALA A 62 -5.77 -10.33 -4.41
CA ALA A 62 -6.41 -10.83 -5.63
C ALA A 62 -7.95 -10.95 -5.54
N THR A 63 -8.59 -10.04 -4.80
CA THR A 63 -10.06 -9.94 -4.73
C THR A 63 -10.66 -9.13 -5.90
N GLY A 64 -9.80 -8.53 -6.73
CA GLY A 64 -10.13 -7.67 -7.86
C GLY A 64 -10.19 -8.40 -9.20
N PHE A 65 -9.69 -7.73 -10.25
CA PHE A 65 -9.63 -8.28 -11.61
C PHE A 65 -8.34 -9.08 -11.90
N PHE A 66 -7.32 -8.91 -11.08
CA PHE A 66 -6.01 -9.54 -11.25
C PHE A 66 -5.87 -10.66 -10.23
N ASP A 67 -5.42 -11.83 -10.70
CA ASP A 67 -5.10 -12.95 -9.82
C ASP A 67 -3.73 -12.75 -9.13
N VAL A 68 -3.42 -13.65 -8.20
CA VAL A 68 -2.17 -13.59 -7.41
C VAL A 68 -0.93 -13.64 -8.31
N GLU A 69 -0.94 -14.43 -9.38
CA GLU A 69 0.20 -14.56 -10.30
C GLU A 69 0.44 -13.26 -11.06
N ALA A 70 -0.60 -12.66 -11.63
CA ALA A 70 -0.53 -11.38 -12.31
C ALA A 70 -0.04 -10.24 -11.40
N LEU A 71 -0.45 -10.25 -10.12
CA LEU A 71 0.00 -9.26 -9.14
C LEU A 71 1.46 -9.46 -8.72
N ARG A 72 1.93 -10.71 -8.61
CA ARG A 72 3.35 -11.02 -8.40
C ARG A 72 4.20 -10.59 -9.59
N ASP A 73 3.75 -10.89 -10.81
CA ASP A 73 4.44 -10.50 -12.05
C ASP A 73 4.49 -8.98 -12.24
N ALA A 74 3.49 -8.26 -11.73
CA ALA A 74 3.48 -6.80 -11.68
C ALA A 74 4.43 -6.22 -10.62
N GLY A 75 5.03 -7.05 -9.76
CA GLY A 75 6.05 -6.67 -8.80
C GLY A 75 5.56 -6.46 -7.37
N ALA A 76 4.40 -6.97 -6.97
CA ALA A 76 3.96 -6.86 -5.58
C ALA A 76 4.99 -7.45 -4.59
N ASP A 77 5.25 -6.76 -3.47
CA ASP A 77 6.13 -7.27 -2.41
C ASP A 77 5.52 -8.51 -1.74
N LEU A 78 4.19 -8.56 -1.64
CA LEU A 78 3.43 -9.75 -1.32
C LEU A 78 2.10 -9.75 -2.09
N ALA A 79 1.73 -10.91 -2.63
CA ALA A 79 0.41 -11.11 -3.23
C ALA A 79 -0.30 -12.31 -2.60
N VAL A 80 -1.56 -12.10 -2.23
CA VAL A 80 -2.43 -13.04 -1.51
C VAL A 80 -3.82 -13.11 -2.17
N GLU A 81 -4.53 -14.22 -1.97
CA GLU A 81 -5.91 -14.36 -2.48
C GLU A 81 -6.87 -13.40 -1.76
N ASP A 82 -6.73 -13.29 -0.44
CA ASP A 82 -7.52 -12.40 0.40
C ASP A 82 -6.70 -11.91 1.63
N LEU A 83 -7.34 -11.08 2.47
CA LEU A 83 -6.73 -10.56 3.69
C LEU A 83 -6.86 -11.49 4.91
N GLU A 84 -7.64 -12.56 4.83
CA GLU A 84 -7.75 -13.55 5.92
C GLU A 84 -6.41 -14.27 6.10
N ASP A 85 -5.73 -14.58 4.99
CA ASP A 85 -4.38 -15.18 4.98
C ASP A 85 -3.25 -14.16 5.24
N ALA A 86 -3.50 -12.87 5.01
CA ALA A 86 -2.45 -11.83 5.00
C ALA A 86 -2.09 -11.29 6.39
N ALA A 87 -3.00 -11.41 7.37
CA ALA A 87 -2.86 -10.77 8.68
C ALA A 87 -1.53 -11.12 9.39
N ALA A 88 -1.06 -12.36 9.25
CA ALA A 88 0.21 -12.78 9.83
C ALA A 88 1.43 -12.21 9.07
N ALA A 89 1.41 -12.19 7.74
CA ALA A 89 2.53 -11.71 6.93
C ALA A 89 2.75 -10.18 7.06
N LEU A 90 1.69 -9.37 7.21
CA LEU A 90 1.83 -7.92 7.45
C LEU A 90 2.38 -7.60 8.84
N LEU A 91 1.94 -8.32 9.87
CA LEU A 91 2.27 -8.04 11.27
C LEU A 91 3.68 -8.50 11.65
N PHE A 92 4.20 -9.56 11.02
CA PHE A 92 5.45 -10.20 11.43
C PHE A 92 6.64 -10.02 10.48
N GLY A 93 6.46 -9.27 9.39
CA GLY A 93 7.54 -8.92 8.47
C GLY A 93 7.52 -9.79 7.22
N LEU A 94 7.58 -9.15 6.06
CA LEU A 94 7.76 -9.83 4.79
C LEU A 94 9.16 -10.45 4.76
N GLY A 95 9.23 -11.78 4.93
CA GLY A 95 10.43 -12.58 4.73
C GLY A 95 11.08 -13.11 6.01
N GLU A 96 10.73 -14.35 6.37
CA GLU A 96 11.72 -15.42 6.55
C GLU A 96 11.56 -16.39 5.37
#